data_AF-A0A382J2J6-F1
#
_entry.id   AF-A0A382J2J6-F1
#
_cell.length_a   1.000
_cell.length_b   1.000
_cell.length_c   1.000
_cell.angle_alpha   90.00
_cell.angle_beta   90.00
_cell.angle_gamma   90.00
#
_symmetry.space_group_name_H-M   'P 1'
#
loop_
_entity.id
_entity.type
_entity.pdbx_description
1 polymer ?
#
loop_
_entity_poly.entity_id
_entity_poly.type
_entity_poly.pdbx_seq_one_letter_code
_entity_poly.pdbx_strand_id
1 'polypeptide(L)'
;MQINFWKYLFGAGVFGLILCSILIMITLYLVNSKLQQQRKLSLRDQHIEHVPRFGGIGLFWGFLGTLILLWWMPFEQQLIGLEFLPQNRLAGLCIGGMLAWGIGFADDVIDLRARW
;
A
#
# COMPACT_ATOMS: atom_id res chain seq x y z
N MET A 1 6.43 -34.24 -3.06
CA MET A 1 7.07 -33.58 -1.91
C MET A 1 6.04 -32.63 -1.33
N GLN A 2 5.61 -32.80 -0.07
CA GLN A 2 4.53 -32.00 0.52
C GLN A 2 5.13 -30.63 0.90
N ILE A 3 4.99 -29.65 0.01
CA ILE A 3 5.50 -28.29 0.21
C ILE A 3 4.76 -27.70 1.41
N ASN A 4 5.50 -27.17 2.39
CA ASN A 4 4.96 -26.58 3.61
C ASN A 4 4.29 -25.23 3.33
N PHE A 5 3.13 -25.28 2.67
CA PHE A 5 2.29 -24.17 2.21
C PHE A 5 2.22 -23.00 3.21
N TRP A 6 1.90 -23.31 4.47
CA TRP A 6 1.74 -22.32 5.53
C TRP A 6 2.99 -21.49 5.79
N LYS A 7 4.19 -22.04 5.57
CA LYS A 7 5.46 -21.32 5.80
C LYS A 7 5.68 -20.24 4.75
N TYR A 8 5.28 -20.47 3.51
CA TYR A 8 5.43 -19.49 2.42
C TYR A 8 4.39 -18.39 2.52
N LEU A 9 3.14 -18.72 2.82
CA LEU A 9 2.08 -17.71 3.05
C LEU A 9 2.46 -16.81 4.24
N PHE A 10 2.92 -17.43 5.32
CA PHE A 10 3.40 -16.70 6.49
C PHE A 10 4.64 -15.86 6.17
N GLY A 11 5.61 -16.43 5.44
CA GLY A 11 6.82 -15.72 5.03
C GLY A 11 6.54 -14.50 4.15
N ALA A 12 5.69 -14.65 3.12
CA ALA A 12 5.28 -13.55 2.26
C ALA A 12 4.48 -12.49 3.02
N GLY A 13 3.59 -12.91 3.93
CA GLY A 13 2.84 -11.99 4.79
C GLY A 13 3.75 -11.18 5.71
N VAL A 14 4.68 -11.84 6.42
CA VAL A 14 5.64 -11.18 7.30
C VAL A 14 6.54 -10.24 6.51
N PHE A 15 7.02 -10.67 5.34
CA PHE A 15 7.85 -9.83 4.48
C PHE A 15 7.09 -8.61 3.98
N GLY A 16 5.83 -8.78 3.56
CA GLY A 16 4.96 -7.67 3.15
C GLY A 16 4.70 -6.68 4.28
N LEU A 17 4.52 -7.15 5.51
CA LEU A 17 4.38 -6.30 6.69
C LEU A 17 5.66 -5.50 6.99
N ILE A 18 6.83 -6.14 6.90
CA ILE A 18 8.13 -5.47 7.08
C ILE A 18 8.31 -4.39 6.00
N LEU A 19 8.02 -4.74 4.74
CA LEU A 19 8.18 -3.84 3.61
C LEU A 19 7.19 -2.67 3.69
N CYS A 20 5.93 -2.91 4.07
CA CYS A 20 4.96 -1.86 4.40
C CYS A 20 5.49 -0.94 5.49
N SER A 21 5.98 -1.49 6.60
CA SER A 21 6.48 -0.71 7.74
C SER A 21 7.65 0.19 7.35
N ILE A 22 8.63 -0.35 6.62
CA ILE A 22 9.77 0.42 6.10
C ILE A 22 9.30 1.53 5.15
N LEU A 23 8.39 1.23 4.23
CA LEU A 23 7.86 2.21 3.29
C LEU A 23 7.07 3.32 4.00
N ILE A 24 6.29 2.99 5.03
CA ILE A 24 5.60 3.99 5.87
C ILE A 24 6.68 4.90 6.49
N MET A 25 7.68 4.35 7.16
CA MET A 25 8.74 5.14 7.79
C MET A 25 9.47 6.07 6.80
N ILE A 26 9.84 5.57 5.62
CA ILE A 26 10.47 6.36 4.56
C ILE A 26 9.55 7.48 4.08
N THR A 27 8.27 7.16 3.84
CA THR A 27 7.28 8.12 3.38
C THR A 27 7.09 9.22 4.43
N LEU A 28 6.91 8.86 5.70
CA LEU A 28 6.80 9.81 6.79
C LEU A 28 8.05 10.71 6.89
N TYR A 29 9.24 10.14 6.72
CA TYR A 29 10.47 10.92 6.77
C TYR A 29 10.62 11.90 5.59
N LEU A 30 10.37 11.44 4.36
CA LEU A 30 10.63 12.23 3.14
C LEU A 30 9.50 13.20 2.79
N VAL A 31 8.26 12.78 2.98
CA VAL A 31 7.06 13.46 2.48
C VAL A 31 6.53 14.47 3.50
N ASN A 32 6.67 14.17 4.80
CA ASN A 32 6.06 14.99 5.86
C ASN A 32 6.64 16.40 5.91
N SER A 33 7.96 16.57 5.80
CA SER A 33 8.59 17.90 5.97
C SER A 33 8.18 18.91 4.89
N LYS A 34 8.05 18.48 3.62
CA LYS A 34 7.77 19.38 2.50
C LYS A 34 6.29 19.68 2.30
N LEU A 35 5.42 18.69 2.53
CA LEU A 35 3.98 18.83 2.29
C LEU A 35 3.24 19.48 3.47
N GLN A 36 3.72 19.26 4.71
CA GLN A 36 3.12 19.85 5.90
C GLN A 36 3.24 21.38 5.90
N GLN A 37 4.32 21.94 5.32
CA GLN A 37 4.54 23.38 5.25
C GLN A 37 3.56 24.12 4.30
N GLN A 38 3.00 23.42 3.30
CA GLN A 38 2.10 24.02 2.31
C GLN A 38 0.61 23.88 2.65
N ARG A 39 0.27 23.17 3.73
CA ARG A 39 -1.12 22.78 4.02
C ARG A 39 -1.84 23.78 4.92
N LYS A 40 -3.12 24.01 4.63
CA LYS A 40 -4.04 24.73 5.52
C LYS A 40 -4.44 23.85 6.72
N LEU A 41 -4.55 24.46 7.90
CA LEU A 41 -5.03 23.82 9.13
C LEU A 41 -6.46 23.26 8.95
N SER A 42 -6.59 21.96 9.14
CA SER A 42 -7.85 21.21 9.07
C SER A 42 -8.33 20.82 10.48
N LEU A 43 -9.62 20.50 10.64
CA LEU A 43 -10.16 20.01 11.93
C LEU A 43 -9.46 18.74 12.41
N ARG A 44 -8.97 17.91 11.47
CA ARG A 44 -8.17 16.71 11.77
C ARG A 44 -6.77 17.03 12.31
N ASP A 45 -6.26 18.24 12.09
CA ASP A 45 -4.95 18.70 12.59
C ASP A 45 -5.04 19.39 13.96
N GLN A 46 -6.21 19.39 14.60
CA GLN A 46 -6.40 19.99 15.92
C GLN A 46 -5.88 19.11 17.07
N HIS A 47 -5.32 17.95 16.77
CA HIS A 47 -4.66 17.14 17.79
C HIS A 47 -3.40 17.82 18.31
N ILE A 48 -3.19 17.70 19.63
CA ILE A 48 -1.99 18.21 20.32
C ILE A 48 -0.73 17.54 19.76
N GLU A 49 -0.83 16.26 19.38
CA GLU A 49 0.23 15.54 18.69
C GLU A 49 -0.02 15.45 17.20
N HIS A 50 1.05 15.61 16.42
CA HIS A 50 0.99 15.52 14.97
C HIS A 50 0.77 14.07 14.53
N VAL A 51 -0.42 13.78 13.98
CA VAL A 51 -0.74 12.47 13.40
C VAL A 51 -0.47 12.49 11.89
N PRO A 52 0.45 11.67 11.38
CA PRO A 52 0.74 11.66 9.95
C PRO A 52 -0.38 10.99 9.14
N ARG A 53 -0.71 11.58 7.98
CA ARG A 53 -1.81 11.12 7.12
C ARG A 53 -1.37 10.17 5.99
N PHE A 54 -0.07 10.09 5.72
CA PHE A 54 0.49 9.34 4.58
C PHE A 54 0.64 7.83 4.78
N GLY A 55 0.02 7.25 5.82
CA GLY A 55 0.08 5.81 6.09
C GLY A 55 -0.42 4.94 4.93
N GLY A 56 -1.40 5.46 4.17
CA GLY A 56 -1.95 4.78 2.98
C GLY A 56 -0.93 4.53 1.87
N ILE A 57 0.11 5.38 1.76
CA ILE A 57 1.20 5.21 0.78
C ILE A 57 1.97 3.93 1.07
N GLY A 58 2.46 3.77 2.30
CA GLY A 58 3.26 2.60 2.64
C GLY A 58 2.44 1.30 2.64
N LEU A 59 1.16 1.35 3.03
CA LEU A 59 0.24 0.22 2.91
C LEU A 59 0.04 -0.24 1.47
N PHE A 60 -0.28 0.69 0.56
CA PHE A 60 -0.55 0.34 -0.84
C PHE A 60 0.71 -0.16 -1.56
N TRP A 61 1.83 0.53 -1.39
CA TRP A 61 3.09 0.14 -2.03
C TRP A 61 3.69 -1.14 -1.43
N GLY A 62 3.52 -1.38 -0.13
CA GLY A 62 3.94 -2.64 0.46
C GLY A 62 3.06 -3.81 0.02
N PHE A 63 1.75 -3.61 -0.14
CA PHE A 63 0.86 -4.59 -0.79
C PHE A 63 1.30 -4.87 -2.24
N LEU A 64 1.53 -3.84 -3.05
CA LEU A 64 1.96 -3.98 -4.44
C LEU A 64 3.31 -4.69 -4.55
N GLY A 65 4.27 -4.33 -3.69
CA GLY A 65 5.58 -4.98 -3.62
C GLY A 65 5.47 -6.47 -3.28
N THR A 66 4.61 -6.81 -2.33
CA THR A 66 4.34 -8.22 -1.97
C THR A 66 3.71 -8.97 -3.14
N LEU A 67 2.79 -8.34 -3.86
CA LEU A 67 2.16 -8.92 -5.05
C LEU A 67 3.19 -9.20 -6.17
N ILE A 68 4.09 -8.25 -6.43
CA ILE A 68 5.16 -8.39 -7.43
C ILE A 68 6.14 -9.51 -7.03
N LEU A 69 6.53 -9.59 -5.77
CA LEU A 69 7.41 -10.66 -5.28
C LEU A 69 6.77 -12.03 -5.42
N LEU A 70 5.47 -12.11 -5.14
CA LEU A 70 4.71 -13.35 -5.29
C LEU A 70 4.56 -13.75 -6.77
N TRP A 71 4.49 -12.77 -7.67
CA TRP A 71 4.54 -12.99 -9.12
C TRP A 71 5.92 -13.48 -9.59
N TRP A 72 7.00 -12.96 -9.01
CA TRP A 72 8.37 -13.30 -9.42
C TRP A 72 8.88 -14.64 -8.89
N MET A 73 8.30 -15.15 -7.79
CA MET A 73 8.78 -16.37 -7.17
C MET A 73 8.42 -17.60 -8.04
N PRO A 74 9.40 -18.44 -8.44
CA PRO A 74 9.19 -19.59 -9.31
C PRO A 74 8.57 -20.74 -8.51
N PHE A 75 7.28 -20.65 -8.24
CA PHE A 75 6.55 -21.75 -7.62
C PHE A 75 6.16 -22.78 -8.70
N GLU A 76 6.49 -24.05 -8.49
CA GLU A 76 6.04 -25.17 -9.36
C GLU A 76 4.50 -25.35 -9.36
N GLN A 77 3.81 -24.76 -8.38
CA GLN A 77 2.35 -24.60 -8.29
C GLN A 77 2.09 -23.20 -7.75
N GLN A 78 1.67 -22.19 -8.53
CA GLN A 78 1.49 -20.84 -7.96
C GLN A 78 0.31 -20.82 -6.97
N LEU A 79 0.67 -20.63 -5.70
CA LEU A 79 -0.09 -20.98 -4.48
C LEU A 79 -1.43 -20.24 -4.27
N ILE A 80 -1.74 -19.20 -5.04
CA ILE A 80 -2.94 -18.35 -4.87
C ILE A 80 -3.92 -18.52 -6.03
N GLY A 81 -3.53 -19.28 -7.06
CA GLY A 81 -4.31 -19.35 -8.29
C GLY A 81 -4.34 -18.01 -9.04
N LEU A 82 -3.32 -17.17 -8.86
CA LEU A 82 -3.15 -15.93 -9.61
C LEU A 82 -3.08 -16.19 -11.13
N GLU A 83 -2.63 -17.38 -11.53
CA GLU A 83 -2.61 -17.87 -12.92
C GLU A 83 -4.01 -18.13 -13.47
N PHE A 84 -4.93 -18.59 -12.62
CA PHE A 84 -6.34 -18.81 -12.98
C PHE A 84 -7.12 -17.50 -13.01
N LEU A 85 -6.55 -16.43 -12.46
CA LEU A 85 -7.12 -15.10 -12.56
C LEU A 85 -6.85 -14.60 -13.99
N PRO A 86 -7.90 -14.36 -14.80
CA PRO A 86 -7.69 -13.84 -16.14
C PRO A 86 -6.91 -12.53 -16.03
N GLN A 87 -5.89 -12.38 -16.88
CA GLN A 87 -4.92 -11.29 -16.81
C GLN A 87 -5.59 -9.90 -16.76
N ASN A 88 -6.75 -9.77 -17.40
CA ASN A 88 -7.59 -8.57 -17.39
C ASN A 88 -8.12 -8.19 -16.00
N ARG A 89 -8.42 -9.17 -15.13
CA ARG A 89 -8.87 -8.94 -13.75
C ARG A 89 -7.72 -8.52 -12.84
N LEU A 90 -6.54 -9.12 -13.01
CA LEU A 90 -5.34 -8.69 -12.28
C LEU A 90 -4.95 -7.27 -12.69
N ALA A 91 -4.95 -6.98 -13.99
CA ALA A 91 -4.75 -5.63 -14.50
C ALA A 91 -5.81 -4.65 -13.97
N GLY A 92 -7.08 -5.06 -13.94
CA GLY A 92 -8.16 -4.28 -13.35
C GLY A 92 -7.98 -4.01 -11.86
N LEU A 93 -7.49 -4.99 -11.09
CA LEU A 93 -7.15 -4.82 -9.67
C LEU A 93 -6.00 -3.82 -9.49
N CYS A 94 -4.94 -3.94 -10.30
CA CYS A 94 -3.80 -3.02 -10.22
C CYS A 94 -4.19 -1.60 -10.63
N ILE A 95 -4.92 -1.42 -11.75
CA ILE A 95 -5.37 -0.12 -12.24
C ILE A 95 -6.38 0.50 -11.28
N GLY A 96 -7.39 -0.26 -10.86
CA GLY A 96 -8.39 0.20 -9.90
C GLY A 96 -7.76 0.55 -8.56
N GLY A 97 -6.81 -0.26 -8.08
CA GLY A 97 -6.03 0.00 -6.88
C GLY A 97 -5.20 1.28 -7.00
N MET A 98 -4.51 1.49 -8.13
CA MET A 98 -3.74 2.73 -8.37
C MET A 98 -4.65 3.97 -8.44
N LEU A 99 -5.83 3.85 -9.05
CA LEU A 99 -6.81 4.95 -9.10
C LEU A 99 -7.35 5.28 -7.72
N ALA A 100 -7.76 4.26 -6.95
CA ALA A 100 -8.26 4.44 -5.58
C ALA A 100 -7.18 5.03 -4.66
N TRP A 101 -5.95 4.53 -4.76
CA TRP A 101 -4.81 5.06 -4.04
C TRP A 101 -4.52 6.52 -4.44
N GLY A 102 -4.55 6.83 -5.75
CA GLY A 102 -4.33 8.18 -6.26
C GLY A 102 -5.36 9.19 -5.75
N ILE A 103 -6.63 8.79 -5.67
CA ILE A 103 -7.70 9.60 -5.08
C ILE A 103 -7.43 9.83 -3.58
N GLY A 104 -7.11 8.77 -2.83
CA GLY A 104 -6.79 8.90 -1.40
C GLY A 104 -5.56 9.77 -1.13
N PHE A 105 -4.51 9.63 -1.96
CA PHE A 105 -3.33 10.48 -1.88
C PHE A 105 -3.62 11.95 -2.22
N ALA A 106 -4.43 12.20 -3.26
CA ALA A 106 -4.86 13.55 -3.60
C ALA A 106 -5.69 14.20 -2.49
N ASP A 107 -6.56 13.43 -1.83
CA ASP A 107 -7.29 13.87 -0.63
C ASP A 107 -6.33 14.20 0.52
N ASP A 108 -5.35 13.33 0.77
CA ASP A 108 -4.35 13.52 1.83
C ASP A 108 -3.48 14.76 1.58
N VAL A 109 -3.21 15.15 0.33
CA VAL A 109 -2.40 16.33 -0.01
C VAL A 109 -3.22 17.62 -0.04
N ILE A 110 -4.38 17.60 -0.69
CA ILE A 110 -5.14 18.82 -1.02
C ILE A 110 -6.22 19.11 0.04
N ASP A 111 -6.50 18.16 0.94
CA ASP A 111 -7.65 18.19 1.86
C ASP A 111 -8.94 18.42 1.04
N LEU A 112 -9.29 17.42 0.22
CA LEU A 112 -10.46 17.54 -0.64
C LEU A 112 -11.66 17.79 0.26
N ARG A 113 -12.32 18.93 0.06
CA ARG A 113 -13.57 19.18 0.78
C ARG A 113 -14.57 18.13 0.34
N ALA A 114 -15.07 17.35 1.29
CA ALA A 114 -16.28 16.56 1.13
C ALA A 114 -17.44 17.54 0.85
N ARG A 115 -17.59 17.93 -0.42
CA ARG A 115 -18.82 18.52 -0.91
C ARG A 115 -19.75 17.34 -1.18
N TRP A 116 -20.68 17.14 -0.26
CA TRP A 116 -21.94 16.50 -0.58
C TRP A 116 -22.62 17.26 -1.71
#